data_AF-A0A0T7H1L5-F1
#
_entry.id   AF-A0A0T7H1L5-F1
#
_cell.length_a   1.000
_cell.length_b   1.000
_cell.length_c   1.000
_cell.angle_alpha   90.00
_cell.angle_beta   90.00
_cell.angle_gamma   90.00
#
_symmetry.space_group_name_H-M   'P 1'
#
loop_
_entity.id
_entity.type
_entity.pdbx_description
1 polymer ?
#
loop_
_entity_poly.entity_id
_entity_poly.type
_entity_poly.pdbx_seq_one_letter_code
_entity_poly.pdbx_strand_id
1 'polypeptide(L)' 'MDITYVPIARGFVYLCAVVDWFSRRFLSWRLSITMEAAFCIEAVEEALARYGIPS' A
#
# COMPACT_ATOMS: atom_id res chain seq x y z
N MET A 1 -2.96 -2.18 6.98
CA MET A 1 -2.28 -1.28 6.02
C MET A 1 -0.99 -0.83 6.68
N ASP A 2 0.11 -0.80 5.94
CA ASP A 2 1.43 -0.38 6.42
C ASP A 2 2.08 0.56 5.39
N ILE A 3 2.91 1.50 5.85
CA ILE A 3 3.68 2.41 4.99
C ILE A 3 5.15 2.30 5.37
N THR A 4 6.00 2.03 4.38
CA THR A 4 7.44 1.88 4.58
C THR A 4 8.26 2.59 3.51
N TYR A 5 9.53 2.80 3.81
CA TYR A 5 10.49 3.46 2.92
C TYR A 5 11.33 2.41 2.20
N VAL A 6 11.32 2.44 0.87
CA VAL A 6 12.15 1.55 0.06
C VAL A 6 13.33 2.36 -0.50
N PRO A 7 14.58 2.03 -0.12
CA PRO A 7 15.75 2.72 -0.65
C PRO A 7 15.93 2.40 -2.13
N ILE A 8 16.30 3.42 -2.91
CA ILE A 8 16.65 3.29 -4.33
C ILE A 8 18.04 3.90 -4.58
N ALA A 9 18.62 3.68 -5.76
CA ALA A 9 19.97 4.15 -6.09
C ALA A 9 20.19 5.65 -5.83
N ARG A 10 19.13 6.47 -5.92
CA ARG A 10 19.15 7.89 -5.54
C ARG A 10 17.90 8.26 -4.73
N GLY A 11 17.96 8.04 -3.43
CA GLY A 11 16.91 8.43 -2.48
C GLY A 11 16.05 7.26 -2.02
N PHE A 12 14.77 7.52 -1.78
CA PHE A 12 13.81 6.52 -1.33
C PHE A 12 12.43 6.78 -1.96
N VAL A 13 11.60 5.75 -1.96
CA VAL A 13 10.18 5.85 -2.30
C VAL A 13 9.33 5.38 -1.12
N TYR A 14 8.14 5.94 -1.00
CA TYR A 14 7.11 5.50 -0.05
C TYR A 14 6.34 4.34 -0.66
N LEU A 15 6.33 3.21 0.03
CA LEU A 15 5.50 2.05 -0.27
C LEU A 15 4.36 1.98 0.73
N CYS A 16 3.12 2.14 0.24
CA CYS A 16 1.93 1.78 0.99
C CYS A 16 1.46 0.41 0.54
N ALA A 17 1.23 -0.49 1.50
CA ALA A 17 0.72 -1.82 1.25
C ALA A 17 -0.50 -2.14 2.11
N VAL A 18 -1.50 -2.75 1.49
CA VAL A 18 -2.64 -3.36 2.18
C VAL A 18 -2.38 -4.86 2.25
N VAL A 19 -2.30 -5.38 3.47
CA VAL A 19 -2.01 -6.79 3.75
C VAL A 19 -3.18 -7.36 4.52
N ASP A 20 -3.66 -8.52 4.07
CA ASP A 20 -4.64 -9.30 4.81
C ASP A 20 -4.00 -9.92 6.06
N TRP A 21 -4.64 -9.73 7.22
CA TRP A 21 -4.08 -10.17 8.49
C TRP A 21 -4.09 -11.70 8.63
N PHE A 22 -5.17 -12.33 8.18
CA PHE A 22 -5.36 -13.78 8.35
C PHE A 22 -4.45 -14.58 7.41
N SER A 23 -4.46 -14.26 6.11
CA SER A 23 -3.69 -15.00 5.11
C SER A 23 -2.26 -14.49 4.91
N ARG A 24 -1.91 -13.33 5.52
CA ARG A 24 -0.62 -12.63 5.32
C ARG A 24 -0.33 -12.30 3.85
N ARG A 25 -1.35 -12.20 3.01
CA ARG A 25 -1.22 -11.88 1.58
C ARG A 25 -1.31 -10.37 1.34
N PHE A 26 -0.51 -9.88 0.40
CA PHE A 26 -0.68 -8.52 -0.13
C PHE A 26 -1.94 -8.47 -0.99
N LEU A 27 -2.85 -7.54 -0.65
CA LEU A 27 -4.07 -7.29 -1.40
C LEU A 27 -3.84 -6.22 -2.48
N SER A 28 -3.15 -5.15 -2.12
CA SER A 28 -2.81 -4.05 -3.03
C SER A 28 -1.60 -3.27 -2.51
N TRP A 29 -1.00 -2.46 -3.38
CA TRP A 29 0.10 -1.57 -2.99
C TRP A 29 0.24 -0.38 -3.95
N ARG A 30 0.85 0.70 -3.46
CA ARG A 30 1.18 1.91 -4.22
C ARG A 30 2.55 2.43 -3.84
N LEU A 31 3.25 3.01 -4.82
CA LEU A 31 4.52 3.70 -4.64
C LEU A 31 4.36 5.19 -4.93
N SER A 32 4.99 6.02 -4.12
CA SER A 32 5.10 7.46 -4.37
C SER A 32 6.49 7.98 -4.00
N ILE A 33 6.95 9.03 -4.67
CA ILE A 33 8.14 9.80 -4.29
C ILE A 33 7.82 10.90 -3.26
N THR A 34 6.54 11.15 -3.00
CA THR A 34 6.02 12.12 -2.01
C THR A 34 5.15 11.42 -0.97
N MET A 35 5.10 11.98 0.24
CA MET A 35 4.25 11.47 1.33
C MET A 35 2.87 12.13 1.27
N GLU A 36 2.01 11.64 0.39
CA GLU A 36 0.64 12.16 0.22
C GLU A 36 -0.41 11.16 0.71
N ALA A 37 -1.48 11.60 1.36
CA ALA A 37 -2.53 10.65 1.79
C ALA A 37 -3.28 10.00 0.61
N ALA A 38 -3.30 10.64 -0.56
CA ALA A 38 -4.03 10.19 -1.74
C ALA A 38 -3.58 8.79 -2.22
N PHE A 39 -2.26 8.55 -2.33
CA PHE A 39 -1.76 7.24 -2.80
C PHE A 39 -2.12 6.10 -1.84
N CYS A 40 -2.24 6.41 -0.55
CA CYS A 40 -2.67 5.46 0.48
C CYS A 40 -4.14 5.08 0.32
N ILE A 41 -5.00 6.07 0.07
CA ILE A 41 -6.42 5.88 -0.17
C ILE A 41 -6.64 5.00 -1.40
N GLU A 42 -5.95 5.29 -2.50
CA GLU A 42 -6.04 4.48 -3.73
C GLU A 42 -5.67 3.01 -3.51
N ALA A 43 -4.64 2.74 -2.69
CA ALA A 43 -4.27 1.36 -2.36
C ALA A 43 -5.42 0.66 -1.62
N VAL A 44 -6.04 1.33 -0.64
CA VAL A 44 -7.18 0.77 0.11
C VAL A 44 -8.38 0.56 -0.79
N GLU A 45 -8.73 1.54 -1.63
CA GLU A 45 -9.85 1.43 -2.57
C GLU A 45 -9.67 0.27 -3.57
N GLU A 46 -8.45 0.07 -4.09
CA GLU A 46 -8.15 -1.08 -4.95
C GLU A 46 -8.32 -2.41 -4.20
N ALA A 47 -7.84 -2.50 -2.95
CA ALA A 47 -8.02 -3.70 -2.15
C ALA A 47 -9.50 -4.00 -1.92
N LEU A 48 -10.29 -2.99 -1.54
CA LEU A 48 -11.73 -3.11 -1.34
C LEU A 48 -12.46 -3.51 -2.62
N ALA A 49 -12.10 -2.90 -3.76
CA ALA A 49 -12.71 -3.20 -5.05
C ALA A 49 -12.45 -4.64 -5.51
N ARG A 50 -11.27 -5.20 -5.19
CA ARG A 50 -10.88 -6.55 -5.61
C ARG A 50 -11.29 -7.65 -4.64
N TYR A 51 -11.24 -7.37 -3.35
CA TYR A 51 -11.37 -8.39 -2.30
C TYR A 51 -12.56 -8.14 -1.35
N GLY A 52 -13.29 -7.04 -1.54
CA GLY A 52 -14.35 -6.62 -0.61
C GLY A 52 -13.77 -6.12 0.70
N ILE A 53 -14.59 -6.10 1.76
CA ILE A 53 -14.15 -5.72 3.09
C ILE A 53 -13.19 -6.81 3.60
N PRO A 54 -11.90 -6.52 3.80
CA PRO A 54 -10.97 -7.50 4.34
C PRO A 54 -11.41 -7.91 5.75
N SER A 55 -11.22 -9.20 6.06
CA SER A 55 -11.62 -9.85 7.31
C SER A 55 -10.79 -9.44 8.53
#